data_AF-A0A9D6F3R3-F1
#
_entry.id   AF-A0A9D6F3R3-F1
#
_cell.length_a   1.000
_cell.length_b   1.000
_cell.length_c   1.000
_cell.angle_alpha   90.00
_cell.angle_beta   90.00
_cell.angle_gamma   90.00
#
_symmetry.space_group_name_H-M   'P 1'
#
loop_
_entity.id
_entity.type
_entity.pdbx_description
1 polymer ?
#
loop_
_entity_poly.entity_id
_entity_poly.type
_entity_poly.pdbx_seq_one_letter_code
_entity_poly.pdbx_strand_id
1 'polypeptide(L)'
;MKSRWILAGLLTFAACSFGFALAGGGLNFDFLTDADRAVMQKRFAKEVWPLMVRGGKEGCVGCHNGKIVSALKLSGNMEKDFRMMIKDGFFIPNDAGSLLTRIQSTNRKQKMPPPGRGDPWTKAEMKVLHAFVVDLEKKQQKKRK
;
A
#
# COMPACT_ATOMS: atom_id res chain seq x y z
N MET A 1 -62.56 17.81 20.99
CA MET A 1 -61.46 17.56 21.94
C MET A 1 -60.37 16.80 21.21
N LYS A 2 -59.24 17.46 20.87
CA LYS A 2 -57.90 17.30 21.51
C LYS A 2 -57.35 15.87 21.33
N SER A 3 -56.20 15.55 20.73
CA SER A 3 -55.07 16.34 20.24
C SER A 3 -54.27 15.53 19.20
N ARG A 4 -53.66 16.26 18.26
CA ARG A 4 -52.66 15.79 17.30
C ARG A 4 -51.33 15.56 18.03
N TRP A 5 -50.65 14.45 17.76
CA TRP A 5 -49.21 14.34 18.01
C TRP A 5 -48.51 14.06 16.69
N ILE A 6 -47.87 15.11 16.19
CA ILE A 6 -46.88 15.10 15.12
C ILE A 6 -45.57 14.68 15.78
N LEU A 7 -44.98 13.57 15.33
CA LEU A 7 -43.56 13.31 15.54
C LEU A 7 -42.89 13.40 14.17
N ALA A 8 -42.44 14.62 13.91
CA ALA A 8 -41.55 14.97 12.83
C ALA A 8 -40.10 14.73 13.28
N GLY A 9 -39.27 14.29 12.34
CA GLY A 9 -37.89 14.73 12.23
C GLY A 9 -36.88 13.95 13.06
N LEU A 10 -36.18 13.04 12.38
CA LEU A 10 -34.72 12.97 12.48
C LEU A 10 -34.18 12.46 11.14
N LEU A 11 -33.98 13.42 10.25
CA LEU A 11 -33.20 13.29 9.02
C LEU A 11 -31.75 13.72 9.34
N THR A 12 -30.81 12.93 8.83
CA THR A 12 -29.43 13.29 8.42
C THR A 12 -28.40 13.74 9.47
N PHE A 13 -27.43 12.86 9.72
CA PHE A 13 -26.01 13.16 9.47
C PHE A 13 -25.51 12.09 8.50
N ALA A 14 -25.36 12.44 7.22
CA ALA A 14 -24.12 12.98 6.65
C ALA A 14 -23.07 11.88 6.44
N ALA A 15 -22.97 11.51 5.16
CA ALA A 15 -21.94 10.69 4.57
C ALA A 15 -20.54 10.98 5.13
N CYS A 16 -19.88 9.92 5.61
CA CYS A 16 -18.48 9.73 5.28
C CYS A 16 -18.42 8.44 4.49
N SER A 17 -18.67 8.57 3.19
CA SER A 17 -18.13 7.65 2.21
C SER A 17 -16.60 7.73 2.31
N PHE A 18 -16.02 7.03 3.30
CA PHE A 18 -14.63 6.63 3.21
C PHE A 18 -14.58 5.55 2.13
N GLY A 19 -14.68 5.99 0.87
CA GLY A 19 -14.03 5.28 -0.22
C GLY A 19 -12.54 5.36 0.07
N PHE A 20 -12.07 4.47 0.94
CA PHE A 20 -10.65 4.17 1.04
C PHE A 20 -10.25 3.71 -0.36
N ALA A 21 -9.56 4.60 -1.08
CA ALA A 21 -8.92 4.22 -2.31
C ALA A 21 -7.88 3.15 -1.97
N LEU A 22 -8.26 1.90 -2.22
CA LEU A 22 -7.40 0.75 -1.94
C LEU A 22 -6.21 0.78 -2.89
N ALA A 23 -5.03 0.42 -2.39
CA ALA A 23 -3.85 0.25 -3.23
C ALA A 23 -4.16 -0.70 -4.40
N GLY A 24 -3.68 -0.34 -5.59
CA GLY A 24 -4.00 -1.01 -6.86
C GLY A 24 -5.30 -0.53 -7.53
N GLY A 25 -5.95 0.51 -6.99
CA GLY A 25 -7.22 1.06 -7.47
C GLY A 25 -7.10 2.38 -8.22
N GLY A 26 -6.48 2.39 -9.41
CA GLY A 26 -6.66 3.38 -10.51
C GLY A 26 -6.32 4.86 -10.27
N LEU A 27 -6.13 5.29 -9.03
CA LEU A 27 -5.75 6.66 -8.66
C LEU A 27 -4.23 6.82 -8.69
N ASN A 28 -3.76 8.04 -8.97
CA ASN A 28 -2.34 8.37 -8.95
C ASN A 28 -1.94 8.95 -7.58
N PHE A 29 -1.10 8.22 -6.84
CA PHE A 29 -0.59 8.58 -5.53
C PHE A 29 0.85 9.08 -5.55
N ASP A 30 1.36 9.45 -6.71
CA ASP A 30 2.73 9.91 -6.87
C ASP A 30 2.81 11.43 -6.83
N PHE A 31 3.01 11.98 -5.63
CA PHE A 31 3.14 13.42 -5.38
C PHE A 31 4.60 13.85 -5.15
N LEU A 32 5.57 12.98 -5.48
CA LEU A 32 6.98 13.30 -5.30
C LEU A 32 7.49 14.26 -6.38
N THR A 33 8.38 15.17 -5.97
CA THR A 33 9.25 15.88 -6.91
C THR A 33 10.26 14.92 -7.52
N ASP A 34 10.86 15.26 -8.66
CA ASP A 34 11.90 14.42 -9.27
C ASP A 34 13.12 14.22 -8.35
N ALA A 35 13.49 15.24 -7.60
CA ALA A 35 14.58 15.17 -6.62
C ALA A 35 14.24 14.20 -5.46
N ASP A 36 13.05 14.34 -4.86
CA ASP A 36 12.62 13.43 -3.78
C ASP A 36 12.44 11.99 -4.31
N ARG A 37 11.91 11.85 -5.53
CA ARG A 37 11.77 10.55 -6.22
C ARG A 37 13.11 9.87 -6.39
N ALA A 38 14.14 10.57 -6.86
CA ALA A 38 15.48 10.01 -7.03
C ALA A 38 16.07 9.52 -5.69
N VAL A 39 15.90 10.30 -4.62
CA VAL A 39 16.34 9.91 -3.26
C VAL A 39 15.60 8.66 -2.78
N MET A 40 14.27 8.65 -2.91
CA MET A 40 13.45 7.52 -2.46
C MET A 40 13.67 6.27 -3.30
N GLN A 41 13.90 6.40 -4.61
CA GLN A 41 14.24 5.28 -5.49
C GLN A 41 15.59 4.67 -5.10
N LYS A 42 16.60 5.49 -4.82
CA LYS A 42 17.92 5.00 -4.38
C LYS A 42 17.82 4.24 -3.06
N ARG A 43 17.02 4.74 -2.11
CA ARG A 43 16.76 4.03 -0.86
C ARG A 43 15.97 2.75 -1.08
N PHE A 44 14.92 2.78 -1.90
CA PHE A 44 14.13 1.60 -2.25
C PHE A 44 15.01 0.50 -2.81
N ALA A 45 15.86 0.84 -3.78
CA ALA A 45 16.82 -0.09 -4.39
C ALA A 45 17.76 -0.76 -3.38
N LYS A 46 18.18 -0.01 -2.35
CA LYS A 46 19.14 -0.48 -1.34
C LYS A 46 18.46 -1.26 -0.20
N GLU A 47 17.30 -0.80 0.25
CA GLU A 47 16.70 -1.20 1.53
C GLU A 47 15.52 -2.17 1.34
N VAL A 48 14.67 -1.95 0.35
CA VAL A 48 13.39 -2.66 0.21
C VAL A 48 13.42 -3.65 -0.95
N TRP A 49 13.99 -3.27 -2.09
CA TRP A 49 14.04 -4.10 -3.28
C TRP A 49 14.69 -5.47 -3.06
N PRO A 50 15.85 -5.59 -2.37
CA PRO A 50 16.47 -6.89 -2.10
C PRO A 50 15.54 -7.84 -1.33
N LEU A 51 14.72 -7.30 -0.42
CA LEU A 51 13.75 -8.07 0.36
C LEU A 51 12.58 -8.55 -0.50
N MET A 52 12.21 -7.80 -1.55
CA MET A 52 11.15 -8.17 -2.47
C MET A 52 11.57 -9.22 -3.51
N VAL A 53 12.83 -9.23 -3.93
CA VAL A 53 13.35 -10.19 -4.92
C VAL A 53 13.91 -11.46 -4.31
N ARG A 54 14.14 -11.49 -2.99
CA ARG A 54 14.71 -12.66 -2.31
C ARG A 54 13.91 -13.92 -2.61
N GLY A 55 14.58 -15.06 -2.69
CA GLY A 55 13.92 -16.34 -2.99
C GLY A 55 13.45 -16.49 -4.45
N GLY A 56 13.77 -15.53 -5.33
CA GLY A 56 13.51 -15.63 -6.77
C GLY A 56 12.03 -15.83 -7.10
N LYS A 57 11.67 -17.05 -7.54
CA LYS A 57 10.28 -17.41 -7.89
C LYS A 57 9.32 -17.32 -6.70
N GLU A 58 9.82 -17.54 -5.49
CA GLU A 58 9.02 -17.45 -4.25
C GLU A 58 9.07 -16.05 -3.60
N GLY A 59 9.83 -15.11 -4.19
CA GLY A 59 9.82 -13.71 -3.80
C GLY A 59 8.59 -12.95 -4.32
N CYS A 60 8.43 -11.70 -3.88
CA CYS A 60 7.35 -10.84 -4.36
C CYS A 60 7.39 -10.71 -5.89
N VAL A 61 8.56 -10.46 -6.48
CA VAL A 61 8.69 -10.33 -7.94
C VAL A 61 8.34 -11.63 -8.67
N GLY A 62 8.72 -12.78 -8.11
CA GLY A 62 8.39 -14.08 -8.68
C GLY A 62 6.89 -14.36 -8.70
N CYS A 63 6.21 -14.06 -7.59
CA CYS A 63 4.78 -14.29 -7.39
C CYS A 63 3.89 -13.24 -8.08
N HIS A 64 4.36 -12.00 -8.21
CA HIS A 64 3.61 -10.86 -8.77
C HIS A 64 4.04 -10.49 -10.19
N ASN A 65 4.61 -11.42 -10.96
CA ASN A 65 5.13 -11.19 -12.32
C ASN A 65 4.07 -10.93 -13.42
N GLY A 66 2.82 -10.65 -13.06
CA GLY A 66 1.72 -10.44 -14.00
C GLY A 66 1.05 -11.70 -14.57
N LYS A 67 1.58 -12.90 -14.31
CA LYS A 67 0.92 -14.16 -14.71
C LYS A 67 -0.22 -14.58 -13.79
N ILE A 68 -0.19 -14.10 -12.54
CA ILE A 68 -1.23 -14.36 -11.53
C ILE A 68 -2.09 -13.11 -11.39
N VAL A 69 -3.41 -13.30 -11.28
CA VAL A 69 -4.36 -12.21 -11.02
C VAL A 69 -4.09 -11.63 -9.63
N SER A 70 -3.37 -10.52 -9.61
CA SER A 70 -3.11 -9.73 -8.40
C SER A 70 -3.07 -8.25 -8.76
N ALA A 71 -3.42 -7.39 -7.79
CA ALA A 71 -3.38 -5.95 -7.98
C ALA A 71 -1.94 -5.46 -8.15
N LEU A 72 -1.02 -6.00 -7.35
CA LEU A 72 0.41 -5.73 -7.47
C LEU A 72 0.99 -6.50 -8.66
N LYS A 73 1.47 -5.80 -9.68
CA LYS A 73 2.07 -6.39 -10.88
C LYS A 73 3.50 -5.88 -11.06
N LEU A 74 4.46 -6.68 -10.62
CA LEU A 74 5.88 -6.40 -10.70
C LEU A 74 6.44 -6.87 -12.05
N SER A 75 7.19 -5.99 -12.71
CA SER A 75 7.90 -6.27 -13.95
C SER A 75 9.27 -6.93 -13.72
N GLY A 76 9.80 -6.85 -12.50
CA GLY A 76 11.16 -7.24 -12.16
C GLY A 76 12.21 -6.18 -12.48
N ASN A 77 11.81 -5.04 -13.06
CA ASN A 77 12.66 -3.86 -13.16
C ASN A 77 12.39 -2.96 -11.94
N MET A 78 13.38 -2.86 -11.05
CA MET A 78 13.31 -2.12 -9.79
C MET A 78 12.73 -0.71 -9.93
N GLU A 79 13.13 0.01 -10.97
CA GLU A 79 12.83 1.43 -11.15
C GLU A 79 11.40 1.64 -11.65
N LYS A 80 10.97 0.80 -12.60
CA LYS A 80 9.59 0.74 -13.09
C LYS A 80 8.64 0.31 -11.98
N ASP A 81 9.03 -0.72 -11.23
CA ASP A 81 8.24 -1.28 -10.15
C ASP A 81 8.10 -0.29 -8.99
N PHE A 82 9.18 0.41 -8.63
CA PHE A 82 9.13 1.49 -7.65
C PHE A 82 8.11 2.58 -8.03
N ARG A 83 8.17 3.07 -9.28
CA ARG A 83 7.25 4.10 -9.77
C ARG A 83 5.80 3.61 -9.75
N MET A 84 5.55 2.39 -10.23
CA MET A 84 4.22 1.78 -10.19
C MET A 84 3.73 1.65 -8.75
N MET A 85 4.57 1.17 -7.83
CA MET A 85 4.17 0.94 -6.45
C MET A 85 3.78 2.22 -5.72
N ILE A 86 4.50 3.32 -5.98
CA ILE A 86 4.09 4.64 -5.47
C ILE A 86 2.80 5.07 -6.13
N LYS A 87 2.78 5.10 -7.48
CA LYS A 87 1.65 5.59 -8.26
C LYS A 87 0.35 4.90 -7.87
N ASP A 88 0.37 3.59 -7.67
CA ASP A 88 -0.81 2.78 -7.39
C ASP A 88 -1.10 2.66 -5.88
N GLY A 89 -0.34 3.36 -5.02
CA GLY A 89 -0.67 3.51 -3.60
C GLY A 89 -0.23 2.34 -2.72
N PHE A 90 0.67 1.47 -3.16
CA PHE A 90 1.12 0.30 -2.38
C PHE A 90 1.92 0.66 -1.12
N PHE A 91 2.28 1.92 -0.92
CA PHE A 91 2.93 2.42 0.28
C PHE A 91 2.05 3.32 1.16
N ILE A 92 0.73 3.43 0.88
CA ILE A 92 -0.16 4.24 1.71
C ILE A 92 -0.25 3.61 3.11
N PRO A 93 0.09 4.36 4.18
CA PRO A 93 0.01 3.83 5.54
C PRO A 93 -1.42 3.39 5.89
N ASN A 94 -1.55 2.23 6.54
CA ASN A 94 -2.82 1.65 7.00
C ASN A 94 -3.84 1.32 5.90
N ASP A 95 -3.50 1.48 4.61
CA ASP A 95 -4.36 0.99 3.55
C ASP A 95 -4.35 -0.54 3.51
N ALA A 96 -5.52 -1.15 3.31
CA ALA A 96 -5.67 -2.61 3.33
C ALA A 96 -4.94 -3.30 2.16
N GLY A 97 -4.70 -2.60 1.06
CA GLY A 97 -3.92 -3.06 -0.09
C GLY A 97 -2.43 -2.79 0.02
N SER A 98 -1.99 -1.94 0.96
CA SER A 98 -0.58 -1.56 1.09
C SER A 98 0.33 -2.74 1.46
N LEU A 99 1.59 -2.65 1.03
CA LEU A 99 2.59 -3.67 1.25
C LEU A 99 2.78 -3.98 2.73
N LEU A 100 2.88 -2.94 3.57
CA LEU A 100 3.10 -3.09 5.00
C LEU A 100 1.93 -3.80 5.69
N THR A 101 0.69 -3.40 5.39
CA THR A 101 -0.51 -4.05 5.94
C THR A 101 -0.60 -5.51 5.54
N ARG A 102 -0.32 -5.83 4.27
CA ARG A 102 -0.33 -7.21 3.77
C ARG A 102 0.73 -8.08 4.44
N ILE A 103 1.95 -7.55 4.64
CA ILE A 103 3.03 -8.29 5.29
C ILE A 103 2.76 -8.54 6.78
N GLN A 104 2.17 -7.56 7.47
CA GLN A 104 1.88 -7.64 8.91
C GLN A 104 0.60 -8.41 9.23
N SER A 105 -0.28 -8.63 8.26
CA SER A 105 -1.57 -9.28 8.47
C SER A 105 -1.43 -10.67 9.09
N THR A 106 -2.21 -10.91 10.14
CA THR A 106 -2.41 -12.25 10.73
C THR A 106 -3.50 -13.04 10.01
N ASN A 107 -4.36 -12.37 9.23
CA ASN A 107 -5.39 -13.02 8.44
C ASN A 107 -4.75 -13.78 7.26
N ARG A 108 -4.89 -15.11 7.24
CA ARG A 108 -4.30 -16.00 6.22
C ARG A 108 -4.72 -15.66 4.78
N LYS A 109 -5.90 -15.05 4.58
CA LYS A 109 -6.39 -14.65 3.25
C LYS A 109 -5.79 -13.33 2.76
N GLN A 110 -5.21 -12.54 3.66
CA GLN A 110 -4.66 -11.22 3.35
C GLN A 110 -3.15 -11.16 3.53
N LYS A 111 -2.57 -12.07 4.31
CA LYS A 111 -1.16 -12.15 4.64
C LYS A 111 -0.30 -12.37 3.40
N MET A 112 0.77 -11.60 3.28
CA MET A 112 1.84 -11.79 2.31
C MET A 112 3.20 -12.04 3.01
N PRO A 113 4.00 -13.00 2.52
CA PRO A 113 3.59 -13.98 1.54
C PRO A 113 2.51 -14.93 2.09
N PRO A 114 1.74 -15.60 1.21
CA PRO A 114 0.80 -16.64 1.62
C PRO A 114 1.54 -17.80 2.32
N PRO A 115 0.89 -18.53 3.24
CA PRO A 115 1.50 -19.70 3.87
C PRO A 115 2.02 -20.71 2.83
N GLY A 116 3.30 -21.10 2.96
CA GLY A 116 3.95 -22.04 2.04
C GLY A 116 4.52 -21.41 0.75
N ARG A 117 4.51 -20.08 0.61
CA ARG A 117 5.08 -19.35 -0.53
C ARG A 117 6.23 -18.44 -0.11
N GLY A 118 7.42 -18.99 0.06
CA GLY A 118 8.58 -18.21 0.52
C GLY A 118 8.52 -17.79 2.00
N ASP A 119 9.59 -17.12 2.44
CA ASP A 119 9.78 -16.81 3.86
C ASP A 119 9.05 -15.53 4.29
N PRO A 120 8.39 -15.53 5.46
CA PRO A 120 7.86 -14.32 6.07
C PRO A 120 8.94 -13.26 6.29
N TRP A 121 8.54 -11.99 6.29
CA TRP A 121 9.45 -10.91 6.65
C TRP A 121 9.74 -10.95 8.15
N THR A 122 11.01 -10.82 8.52
CA THR A 122 11.44 -10.73 9.91
C THR A 122 11.02 -9.39 10.53
N LYS A 123 11.05 -9.29 11.85
CA LYS A 123 10.76 -8.02 12.55
C LYS A 123 11.72 -6.89 12.13
N ALA A 124 12.99 -7.21 11.88
CA ALA A 124 13.98 -6.24 11.44
C ALA A 124 13.67 -5.71 10.03
N GLU A 125 13.29 -6.59 9.12
CA GLU A 125 12.90 -6.22 7.74
C GLU A 125 11.62 -5.41 7.71
N MET A 126 10.63 -5.78 8.53
CA MET A 126 9.41 -4.98 8.69
C MET A 126 9.71 -3.59 9.25
N LYS A 127 10.70 -3.45 10.14
CA LYS A 127 11.14 -2.14 10.64
C LYS A 127 11.76 -1.28 9.53
N VAL A 128 12.55 -1.89 8.63
CA VAL A 128 13.10 -1.20 7.44
C VAL A 128 11.96 -0.71 6.54
N LEU A 129 11.00 -1.57 6.22
CA LEU A 129 9.85 -1.19 5.39
C LEU A 129 9.02 -0.09 6.04
N HIS A 130 8.75 -0.20 7.34
CA HIS A 130 8.00 0.83 8.06
C HIS A 130 8.72 2.19 8.02
N ALA A 131 10.02 2.22 8.28
CA ALA A 131 10.82 3.46 8.21
C ALA A 131 10.78 4.06 6.80
N PHE A 132 10.92 3.23 5.77
CA PHE A 132 10.81 3.65 4.38
C PHE A 132 9.44 4.28 4.07
N VAL A 133 8.34 3.63 4.47
CA VAL A 133 6.96 4.12 4.27
C VAL A 133 6.73 5.46 4.98
N VAL A 134 7.18 5.59 6.23
CA VAL A 134 7.04 6.84 6.99
C VAL A 134 7.78 7.99 6.32
N ASP A 135 9.00 7.75 5.83
CA ASP A 135 9.77 8.80 5.16
C ASP A 135 9.19 9.15 3.79
N LEU A 136 8.69 8.16 3.04
CA LEU A 136 7.97 8.37 1.79
C LEU A 136 6.73 9.24 2.02
N GLU A 137 5.91 8.90 3.01
CA GLU A 137 4.68 9.63 3.35
C GLU A 137 4.98 11.11 3.69
N LYS A 138 6.02 11.38 4.48
CA LYS A 138 6.44 12.76 4.78
C LYS A 138 6.75 13.56 3.51
N LYS A 139 7.39 12.93 2.52
CA LYS A 139 7.71 13.56 1.22
C LYS A 139 6.46 13.78 0.38
N GLN A 140 5.53 12.83 0.38
CA GLN A 140 4.22 12.93 -0.30
C GLN A 140 3.36 14.06 0.28
N GLN A 141 3.24 14.13 1.61
CA GLN A 141 2.37 15.10 2.30
C GLN A 141 2.86 16.55 2.18
N LYS A 142 4.19 16.77 2.15
CA LYS A 142 4.76 18.12 1.93
C LYS A 142 4.27 18.76 0.63
N LYS A 143 3.72 17.98 -0.30
CA LYS A 143 3.31 18.41 -1.64
C LYS A 143 1.80 18.35 -1.88
N ARG A 144 1.04 17.79 -0.93
CA ARG A 144 -0.44 17.81 -0.95
C ARG A 144 -1.03 19.08 -0.33
N LYS A 145 -0.21 19.87 0.37
CA LYS A 145 -0.54 21.20 0.90
C LYS A 145 -0.19 22.26 -0.11
#